data_AF-J8EB87-F1
#
_entry.id   AF-J8EB87-F1
#
_cell.length_a   1.000
_cell.length_b   1.000
_cell.length_c   1.000
_cell.angle_alpha   90.00
_cell.angle_beta   90.00
_cell.angle_gamma   90.00
#
_symmetry.space_group_name_H-M   'P 1'
#
loop_
_entity.id
_entity.type
_entity.pdbx_description
1 polymer ?
#
loop_
_entity_poly.entity_id
_entity_poly.type
_entity_poly.pdbx_seq_one_letter_code
_entity_poly.pdbx_strand_id
1 'polypeptide(L)'
;MLKKLLLFLLTGLCVVALTACKDEEEKLKAAEEQKIDEKKIEEDKKAEEKRKQEEEQKVEEEKRKQEEEQRVEEEKRKQEEGQRVEEEKRKQEEGQRVEEEKRKQEEGQRVEEEKRKQEEGQRVEEEKRKQEQQKIQQQQSAQQERTQKQGKTTQATGGKPTRSQISVGSHVVIQLDKDYSKTVSGVVKDILTNTETHTYGIKVRLQDGQIGRVQSVG
;
A
#
# COMPACT_ATOMS: atom_id res chain seq x y z
N MET A 1 39.59 44.88 145.73
CA MET A 1 39.74 45.46 144.37
C MET A 1 40.07 44.40 143.32
N LEU A 2 41.03 43.50 143.58
CA LEU A 2 41.53 42.51 142.59
C LEU A 2 40.47 41.54 142.03
N LYS A 3 39.55 41.02 142.86
CA LYS A 3 38.48 40.10 142.42
C LYS A 3 37.49 40.74 141.44
N LYS A 4 37.25 42.05 141.58
CA LYS A 4 36.38 42.81 140.66
C LYS A 4 37.08 43.04 139.33
N LEU A 5 38.37 43.37 139.35
CA LEU A 5 39.18 43.54 138.13
C LEU A 5 39.32 42.23 137.34
N LEU A 6 39.50 41.10 138.02
CA LEU A 6 39.58 39.78 137.38
C LEU A 6 38.24 39.39 136.74
N LEU A 7 37.10 39.70 137.39
CA LEU A 7 35.78 39.45 136.82
C LEU A 7 35.56 40.28 135.54
N PHE A 8 35.93 41.56 135.56
CA PHE A 8 35.83 42.44 134.38
C PHE A 8 36.72 41.98 133.21
N LEU A 9 37.94 41.50 133.50
CA LEU A 9 38.83 40.94 132.48
C LEU A 9 38.29 39.63 131.90
N LEU A 10 37.74 38.74 132.74
CA LEU A 10 37.16 37.48 132.30
C LEU A 10 35.89 37.70 131.46
N THR A 11 35.02 38.62 131.87
CA THR A 11 33.83 38.99 131.09
C THR A 11 34.21 39.69 129.78
N GLY A 12 35.23 40.55 129.79
CA GLY A 12 35.73 41.20 128.57
C GLY A 12 36.30 40.20 127.57
N LEU A 13 37.11 39.24 128.04
CA LEU A 13 37.66 38.16 127.21
C LEU A 13 36.56 37.26 126.63
N CYS A 14 35.54 36.90 127.42
CA CYS A 14 34.42 36.09 126.95
C CYS A 14 33.59 36.81 125.87
N VAL A 15 33.35 38.12 126.01
CA VAL A 15 32.61 38.89 124.99
C VAL A 15 33.40 38.96 123.69
N VAL A 16 34.72 39.18 123.76
CA VAL A 16 35.60 39.19 122.57
C VAL A 16 35.67 37.82 121.88
N ALA A 17 35.73 36.74 122.66
CA ALA A 17 35.71 35.37 122.13
C ALA A 17 34.37 35.03 121.45
N LEU A 18 33.24 35.44 122.03
CA LEU A 18 31.91 35.20 121.45
C LEU A 18 31.66 36.02 120.19
N THR A 19 32.20 37.24 120.09
CA THR A 19 32.12 38.03 118.85
C THR A 19 32.98 37.39 117.75
N ALA A 20 34.20 36.95 118.05
CA ALA A 20 35.06 36.28 117.07
C ALA A 20 34.47 34.95 116.55
N CYS A 21 33.73 34.21 117.39
CA CYS A 21 33.05 32.98 116.95
C CYS A 21 31.85 33.25 116.02
N LYS A 22 31.17 34.40 116.13
CA LYS A 22 30.05 34.75 115.23
C LYS A 22 30.52 35.21 113.84
N ASP A 23 31.63 35.94 113.78
CA ASP A 23 32.24 36.37 112.51
C ASP A 23 32.71 35.16 111.66
N GLU A 24 33.22 34.10 112.29
CA GLU A 24 33.61 32.86 111.60
C GLU A 24 32.40 32.07 111.07
N GLU A 25 31.29 32.03 111.83
CA GLU A 25 30.06 31.34 111.40
C GLU A 25 29.34 32.08 110.26
N GLU A 26 29.33 33.42 110.25
CA GLU A 26 28.83 34.21 109.13
C GLU A 26 29.70 34.08 107.88
N LYS A 27 31.04 34.04 108.02
CA LYS A 27 31.94 33.78 106.89
C LYS A 27 31.73 32.40 106.28
N LEU A 28 31.50 31.37 107.11
CA LEU A 28 31.21 30.03 106.62
C LEU A 28 29.88 29.97 105.87
N LYS A 29 28.83 30.63 106.36
CA LYS A 29 27.52 30.75 105.67
C LYS A 29 27.63 31.51 104.35
N ALA A 30 28.36 32.63 104.34
CA ALA A 30 28.58 33.41 103.11
C ALA A 30 29.39 32.61 102.07
N ALA A 31 30.38 31.82 102.48
CA ALA A 31 31.14 30.96 101.59
C ALA A 31 30.32 29.76 101.06
N GLU A 32 29.35 29.25 101.85
CA GLU A 32 28.43 28.19 101.41
C GLU A 32 27.39 28.73 100.43
N GLU A 33 26.83 29.92 100.67
CA GLU A 33 25.89 30.60 99.77
C GLU A 33 26.54 30.93 98.41
N GLN A 34 27.79 31.41 98.41
CA GLN A 34 28.56 31.65 97.18
C GLN A 34 28.79 30.38 96.36
N LYS A 35 29.07 29.24 97.02
CA LYS A 35 29.24 27.95 96.33
C LYS A 35 27.93 27.42 95.74
N ILE A 36 26.81 27.67 96.41
CA ILE A 36 25.47 27.30 95.91
C ILE A 36 25.13 28.14 94.67
N ASP A 37 25.43 29.44 94.69
CA ASP A 37 25.19 30.32 93.54
C ASP A 37 26.10 29.98 92.35
N GLU A 38 27.40 29.72 92.56
CA GLU A 38 28.29 29.25 91.49
C GLU A 38 27.79 27.94 90.87
N LYS A 39 27.34 26.99 91.70
CA LYS A 39 26.82 25.70 91.22
C LYS A 39 25.52 25.87 90.43
N LYS A 40 24.60 26.74 90.86
CA LYS A 40 23.38 27.06 90.10
C LYS A 40 23.70 27.72 88.75
N ILE A 41 24.65 28.65 88.72
CA ILE A 41 25.10 29.29 87.47
C ILE A 41 25.73 28.27 86.52
N GLU A 42 26.48 27.29 87.02
CA GLU A 42 27.06 26.22 86.20
C GLU A 42 25.98 25.25 85.67
N GLU A 43 24.99 24.89 86.49
CA GLU A 43 23.84 24.07 86.08
C GLU A 43 22.98 24.77 85.03
N ASP A 44 22.70 26.07 85.20
CA ASP A 44 21.95 26.88 84.23
C ASP A 44 22.70 27.01 82.89
N LYS A 45 24.03 27.20 82.92
CA LYS A 45 24.87 27.22 81.70
C LYS A 45 24.85 25.88 80.97
N LYS A 46 24.99 24.76 81.70
CA LYS A 46 24.90 23.41 81.11
C LYS A 46 23.52 23.13 80.53
N ALA A 47 22.46 23.61 81.18
CA ALA A 47 21.10 23.50 80.68
C ALA A 47 20.89 24.33 79.40
N GLU A 48 21.44 25.55 79.32
CA GLU A 48 21.39 26.39 78.11
C GLU A 48 22.17 25.76 76.95
N GLU A 49 23.38 25.24 77.21
CA GLU A 49 24.20 24.56 76.20
C GLU A 49 23.49 23.31 75.64
N LYS A 50 22.89 22.50 76.52
CA LYS A 50 22.10 21.32 76.11
C LYS A 50 20.88 21.71 75.28
N ARG A 51 20.20 22.82 75.61
CA ARG A 51 19.09 23.35 74.81
C ARG A 51 19.53 23.80 73.41
N LYS A 52 20.67 24.50 73.31
CA LYS A 52 21.23 24.90 72.00
C LYS A 52 21.61 23.69 71.15
N GLN A 53 22.26 22.69 71.73
CA GLN A 53 22.59 21.44 71.02
C GLN A 53 21.32 20.69 70.56
N GLU A 54 20.27 20.62 71.39
CA GLU A 54 19.01 19.99 71.01
C GLU A 54 18.27 20.77 69.91
N GLU A 55 18.33 22.11 69.93
CA GLU A 55 17.77 22.97 68.90
C GLU A 55 18.53 22.81 67.56
N GLU A 56 19.87 22.81 67.58
CA GLU A 56 20.69 22.55 66.39
C GLU A 56 20.43 21.16 65.80
N GLN A 57 20.27 20.13 66.64
CA GLN A 57 19.92 18.77 66.18
C GLN A 57 18.55 18.72 65.51
N LYS A 58 17.54 19.42 66.06
CA LYS A 58 16.20 19.50 65.46
C LYS A 58 16.23 20.21 64.11
N VAL A 59 16.99 21.29 64.00
CA VAL A 59 17.17 22.02 62.74
C VAL A 59 17.90 21.17 61.69
N GLU A 60 18.94 20.42 62.08
CA GLU A 60 19.61 19.49 61.16
C GLU A 60 18.68 18.35 60.72
N GLU A 61 17.91 17.77 61.64
CA GLU A 61 16.94 16.71 61.32
C GLU A 61 15.84 17.21 60.36
N GLU A 62 15.31 18.41 60.59
CA GLU A 62 14.32 19.03 59.70
C GLU A 62 14.91 19.30 58.31
N LYS A 63 16.14 19.81 58.23
CA LYS A 63 16.84 20.04 56.97
C LYS A 63 17.09 18.73 56.20
N ARG A 64 17.45 17.64 56.91
CA ARG A 64 17.60 16.31 56.29
C ARG A 64 16.28 15.79 55.74
N LYS A 65 15.18 15.95 56.47
CA LYS A 65 13.84 15.55 55.99
C LYS A 65 13.43 16.32 54.74
N GLN A 66 13.65 17.64 54.72
CA GLN A 66 13.38 18.46 53.54
C GLN A 66 14.25 18.06 52.33
N GLU A 67 15.53 17.75 52.54
CA GLU A 67 16.42 17.29 51.47
C GLU A 67 16.00 15.90 50.95
N GLU A 68 15.58 14.99 51.83
CA GLU A 68 15.07 13.67 51.45
C GLU A 68 13.76 13.79 50.65
N GLU A 69 12.81 14.62 51.07
CA GLU A 69 11.58 14.89 50.32
C GLU A 69 11.86 15.48 48.93
N GLN A 70 12.81 16.42 48.81
CA GLN A 70 13.22 16.99 47.53
C GLN A 70 13.86 15.94 46.61
N ARG A 71 14.71 15.05 47.14
CA ARG A 71 15.32 13.96 46.37
C ARG A 71 14.28 12.97 45.85
N VAL A 72 13.30 12.61 46.70
CA VAL A 72 12.20 11.73 46.31
C VAL A 72 11.32 12.39 45.24
N GLU A 73 11.02 13.68 45.36
CA GLU A 73 10.27 14.41 44.34
C GLU A 73 11.04 14.50 43.02
N GLU A 74 12.33 14.79 43.06
CA GLU A 74 13.19 14.84 41.87
C GLU A 74 13.27 13.46 41.18
N GLU A 75 13.42 12.38 41.94
CA GLU A 75 13.41 11.02 41.39
C GLU A 75 12.07 10.68 40.74
N LYS A 76 10.96 11.03 41.40
CA LYS A 76 9.61 10.82 40.85
C LYS A 76 9.39 11.62 39.56
N ARG A 77 9.86 12.87 39.49
CA ARG A 77 9.82 13.70 38.27
C ARG A 77 10.63 13.06 37.14
N LYS A 78 11.83 12.55 37.42
CA LYS A 78 12.67 11.85 36.43
C LYS A 78 12.00 10.57 35.91
N GLN A 79 11.36 9.80 36.80
CA GLN A 79 10.61 8.60 36.40
C GLN A 79 9.40 8.96 35.52
N GLU A 80 8.64 9.99 35.89
CA GLU A 80 7.48 10.45 35.12
C GLU A 80 7.90 11.01 33.75
N GLU A 81 8.98 11.79 33.69
CA GLU A 81 9.56 12.28 32.44
C GLU A 81 10.03 11.12 31.54
N GLY A 82 10.70 10.12 32.12
CA GLY A 82 11.09 8.90 31.40
C GLY A 82 9.89 8.14 30.81
N GLN A 83 8.81 8.00 31.57
CA GLN A 83 7.57 7.37 31.10
C GLN A 83 6.90 8.17 29.96
N ARG A 84 6.86 9.51 30.08
CA ARG A 84 6.30 10.39 29.02
C ARG A 84 7.10 10.29 27.73
N VAL A 85 8.43 10.28 27.82
CA VAL A 85 9.31 10.12 26.64
C VAL A 85 9.14 8.75 26.01
N GLU A 86 9.03 7.68 26.81
CA GLU A 86 8.76 6.33 26.28
C GLU A 86 7.39 6.24 25.61
N GLU A 87 6.35 6.81 26.22
CA GLU A 87 4.99 6.85 25.65
C GLU A 87 4.95 7.64 24.33
N GLU A 88 5.62 8.79 24.27
CA GLU A 88 5.72 9.58 23.05
C GLU A 88 6.45 8.81 21.94
N LYS A 89 7.57 8.15 22.27
CA LYS A 89 8.30 7.30 21.31
C LYS A 89 7.44 6.14 20.80
N ARG A 90 6.66 5.49 21.67
CA ARG A 90 5.72 4.43 21.28
C ARG A 90 4.64 4.96 20.33
N LYS A 91 4.07 6.14 20.60
CA LYS A 91 3.07 6.78 19.72
C LYS A 91 3.66 7.14 18.36
N GLN A 92 4.90 7.64 18.32
CA GLN A 92 5.60 7.93 17.06
C GLN A 92 5.87 6.64 16.27
N GLU A 93 6.35 5.58 16.91
CA GLU A 93 6.61 4.29 16.26
C GLU A 93 5.31 3.63 15.75
N GLU A 94 4.23 3.69 16.53
CA GLU A 94 2.91 3.22 16.11
C GLU A 94 2.39 4.02 14.91
N GLY A 95 2.52 5.35 14.93
CA GLY A 95 2.18 6.21 13.80
C GLY A 95 2.94 5.85 12.51
N GLN A 96 4.26 5.61 12.62
CA GLN A 96 5.09 5.18 11.49
C GLN A 96 4.67 3.80 10.96
N ARG A 97 4.36 2.84 11.84
CA ARG A 97 3.88 1.51 11.42
C ARG A 97 2.55 1.58 10.68
N VAL A 98 1.61 2.39 11.17
CA VAL A 98 0.31 2.59 10.52
C VAL A 98 0.48 3.27 9.15
N GLU A 99 1.35 4.28 9.05
CA GLU A 99 1.65 4.94 7.77
C GLU A 99 2.33 3.98 6.77
N GLU A 100 3.28 3.16 7.23
CA GLU A 100 3.94 2.15 6.41
C GLU A 100 2.96 1.08 5.91
N GLU A 101 2.08 0.59 6.78
CA GLU A 101 1.04 -0.37 6.41
C GLU A 101 0.08 0.23 5.37
N LYS A 102 -0.37 1.47 5.58
CA LYS A 102 -1.22 2.17 4.61
C LYS A 102 -0.53 2.32 3.26
N ARG A 103 0.76 2.68 3.24
CA ARG A 103 1.56 2.79 2.01
C ARG A 103 1.66 1.45 1.28
N LYS A 104 1.89 0.35 2.01
CA LYS A 104 1.92 -1.01 1.45
C LYS A 104 0.57 -1.41 0.84
N GLN A 105 -0.54 -1.06 1.50
CA GLN A 105 -1.88 -1.32 0.97
C GLN A 105 -2.16 -0.50 -0.30
N GLU A 106 -1.84 0.81 -0.30
CA GLU A 106 -1.99 1.66 -1.49
C GLU A 106 -1.12 1.19 -2.66
N GLU A 107 0.12 0.77 -2.39
CA GLU A 107 1.02 0.22 -3.41
C GLU A 107 0.47 -1.10 -3.97
N GLY A 108 -0.03 -1.99 -3.11
CA GLY A 108 -0.70 -3.23 -3.54
C GLY A 108 -1.91 -2.97 -4.43
N GLN A 109 -2.75 -1.98 -4.10
CA GLN A 109 -3.90 -1.59 -4.92
C GLN A 109 -3.47 -1.02 -6.28
N ARG A 110 -2.42 -0.19 -6.32
CA ARG A 110 -1.89 0.35 -7.59
C ARG A 110 -1.36 -0.75 -8.50
N VAL A 111 -0.61 -1.71 -7.95
CA VAL A 111 -0.08 -2.85 -8.70
C VAL A 111 -1.23 -3.73 -9.24
N GLU A 112 -2.25 -3.98 -8.43
CA GLU A 112 -3.44 -4.74 -8.88
C GLU A 112 -4.20 -3.99 -9.98
N GLU A 113 -4.41 -2.68 -9.83
CA GLU A 113 -5.07 -1.84 -10.84
C GLU A 113 -4.28 -1.82 -12.15
N GLU A 114 -2.95 -1.68 -12.10
CA GLU A 114 -2.09 -1.73 -13.27
C GLU A 114 -2.17 -3.10 -13.97
N LYS A 115 -2.15 -4.19 -13.21
CA LYS A 115 -2.29 -5.55 -13.76
C LYS A 115 -3.66 -5.72 -14.44
N ARG A 116 -4.75 -5.23 -13.84
CA ARG A 116 -6.09 -5.25 -14.46
C ARG A 116 -6.12 -4.49 -15.77
N LYS A 117 -5.50 -3.30 -15.84
CA LYS A 117 -5.41 -2.51 -17.08
C LYS A 117 -4.60 -3.24 -18.17
N GLN A 118 -3.51 -3.91 -17.80
CA GLN A 118 -2.73 -4.72 -18.74
C GLN A 118 -3.53 -5.92 -19.26
N GLU A 119 -4.21 -6.67 -18.38
CA GLU A 119 -5.06 -7.79 -18.77
C GLU A 119 -6.23 -7.35 -19.66
N GLU A 120 -6.86 -6.22 -19.34
CA GLU A 120 -7.92 -5.63 -20.18
C GLU A 120 -7.39 -5.23 -21.56
N GLY A 121 -6.22 -4.59 -21.62
CA GLY A 121 -5.54 -4.25 -22.88
C GLY A 121 -5.27 -5.49 -23.75
N GLN A 122 -4.77 -6.57 -23.14
CA GLN A 122 -4.54 -7.84 -23.83
C GLN A 122 -5.84 -8.47 -24.35
N ARG A 123 -6.92 -8.44 -23.57
CA ARG A 123 -8.24 -8.96 -24.01
C ARG A 123 -8.79 -8.17 -25.20
N VAL A 124 -8.69 -6.84 -25.16
CA VAL A 124 -9.13 -5.98 -26.27
C VAL A 124 -8.29 -6.23 -27.52
N GLU A 125 -6.97 -6.42 -27.38
CA GLU A 125 -6.11 -6.76 -28.52
C GLU A 125 -6.41 -8.15 -29.08
N GLU A 126 -6.62 -9.15 -28.23
CA GLU A 126 -7.01 -10.50 -28.62
C GLU A 126 -8.36 -10.51 -29.36
N GLU A 127 -9.34 -9.76 -28.87
CA GLU A 127 -10.65 -9.63 -29.51
C GLU A 127 -10.53 -8.97 -30.90
N LYS A 128 -9.71 -7.92 -31.04
CA LYS A 128 -9.42 -7.29 -32.34
C LYS A 128 -8.78 -8.28 -33.31
N ARG A 129 -7.81 -9.08 -32.87
CA ARG A 129 -7.17 -10.12 -33.70
C ARG A 129 -8.18 -11.18 -34.16
N LYS A 130 -9.08 -11.61 -33.27
CA LYS A 130 -10.16 -12.55 -33.60
C LYS A 130 -11.14 -11.97 -34.63
N GLN A 131 -11.56 -10.70 -34.46
CA GLN A 131 -12.42 -10.02 -35.42
C GLN A 131 -11.74 -9.85 -36.79
N GLU A 132 -10.44 -9.51 -36.81
CA GLU A 132 -9.67 -9.39 -38.06
C GLU A 132 -9.53 -10.74 -38.77
N GLN A 133 -9.21 -11.82 -38.05
CA GLN A 133 -9.20 -13.17 -38.61
C GLN A 133 -10.56 -13.58 -39.20
N GLN A 134 -11.66 -13.29 -38.49
CA GLN A 134 -13.01 -13.56 -39.01
C GLN A 134 -13.30 -12.79 -40.30
N LYS A 135 -12.90 -11.51 -40.39
CA LYS A 135 -13.04 -10.71 -41.60
C LYS A 135 -12.23 -11.29 -42.76
N ILE A 136 -10.98 -11.71 -42.51
CA ILE A 136 -10.13 -12.33 -43.53
C ILE A 136 -10.76 -13.64 -44.02
N GLN A 137 -11.23 -14.50 -43.11
CA GLN A 137 -11.89 -15.77 -43.45
C GLN A 137 -13.16 -15.55 -44.29
N GLN A 138 -13.98 -14.54 -43.95
CA GLN A 138 -15.16 -14.16 -44.72
C GLN A 138 -14.81 -13.63 -46.11
N GLN A 139 -13.76 -12.81 -46.23
CA GLN A 139 -13.29 -12.33 -47.54
C GLN A 139 -12.77 -13.46 -48.42
N GLN A 140 -12.01 -14.40 -47.85
CA GLN A 140 -11.50 -15.57 -48.57
C GLN A 140 -12.62 -16.48 -49.08
N SER A 141 -13.61 -16.79 -48.23
CA SER A 141 -14.77 -17.59 -48.63
C SER A 141 -15.62 -16.89 -49.70
N ALA A 142 -15.84 -15.58 -49.60
CA ALA A 142 -16.54 -14.80 -50.62
C ALA A 142 -15.78 -14.76 -51.96
N GLN A 143 -14.44 -14.71 -51.95
CA GLN A 143 -13.63 -14.81 -53.17
C GLN A 143 -13.72 -16.21 -53.79
N GLN A 144 -13.69 -17.28 -52.99
CA GLN A 144 -13.86 -18.66 -53.46
C GLN A 144 -15.25 -18.89 -54.06
N GLU A 145 -16.31 -18.35 -53.48
CA GLU A 145 -17.64 -18.41 -54.10
C GLU A 145 -17.71 -17.66 -55.42
N ARG A 146 -17.02 -16.51 -55.55
CA ARG A 146 -16.96 -15.75 -56.81
C ARG A 146 -16.22 -16.51 -57.90
N THR A 147 -15.11 -17.17 -57.59
CA THR A 147 -14.38 -17.98 -58.59
C THR A 147 -15.18 -19.22 -59.01
N GLN A 148 -15.95 -19.83 -58.10
CA GLN A 148 -16.86 -20.92 -58.44
C GLN A 148 -18.06 -20.46 -59.29
N LYS A 149 -18.62 -19.26 -59.03
CA LYS A 149 -19.69 -18.69 -59.86
C LYS A 149 -19.21 -18.22 -61.24
N GLN A 150 -17.94 -17.82 -61.38
CA GLN A 150 -17.33 -17.50 -62.67
C GLN A 150 -16.94 -18.75 -63.49
N GLY A 151 -16.84 -19.94 -62.88
CA GLY A 151 -16.61 -21.20 -63.59
C GLY A 151 -17.85 -21.82 -64.25
N LYS A 152 -19.06 -21.28 -64.02
CA LYS A 152 -20.34 -21.90 -64.47
C LYS A 152 -21.15 -21.05 -65.45
N THR A 153 -20.48 -20.24 -66.25
CA THR A 153 -21.04 -19.51 -67.41
C THR A 153 -19.84 -19.27 -68.32
N THR A 154 -19.58 -20.03 -69.39
CA THR A 154 -20.27 -19.95 -70.68
C THR A 154 -20.02 -21.21 -71.55
N GLN A 155 -21.02 -22.08 -71.68
CA GLN A 155 -21.24 -22.85 -72.92
C GLN A 155 -22.56 -22.35 -73.52
N ALA A 156 -22.49 -21.24 -74.23
CA ALA A 156 -23.55 -20.76 -75.09
C ALA A 156 -22.87 -20.19 -76.33
N THR A 157 -22.54 -21.07 -77.27
CA THR A 157 -21.96 -20.70 -78.56
C THR A 157 -23.03 -20.00 -79.39
N GLY A 158 -23.08 -18.67 -79.36
CA GLY A 158 -23.73 -17.83 -80.38
C GLY A 158 -22.97 -17.82 -81.71
N GLY A 159 -22.24 -18.90 -82.01
CA GLY A 159 -21.41 -19.07 -83.20
C GLY A 159 -21.94 -20.22 -84.06
N LYS A 160 -21.54 -20.24 -85.34
CA LYS A 160 -21.90 -21.32 -86.27
C LYS A 160 -21.59 -22.68 -85.65
N PRO A 161 -22.47 -23.68 -85.78
CA PRO A 161 -22.28 -24.98 -85.17
C PRO A 161 -20.95 -25.61 -85.61
N THR A 162 -20.25 -26.22 -84.65
CA THR A 162 -19.03 -26.97 -84.95
C THR A 162 -19.40 -28.37 -85.45
N ARG A 163 -18.45 -29.03 -86.10
CA ARG A 163 -18.65 -30.36 -86.68
C ARG A 163 -19.05 -31.39 -85.63
N SER A 164 -18.50 -31.31 -84.42
CA SER A 164 -18.80 -32.23 -83.31
C SER A 164 -20.26 -32.12 -82.83
N GLN A 165 -20.92 -30.98 -83.06
CA GLN A 165 -22.32 -30.78 -82.68
C GLN A 165 -23.30 -31.42 -83.68
N ILE A 166 -22.83 -31.92 -84.84
CA ILE A 166 -23.68 -32.42 -85.93
C ILE A 166 -23.36 -33.90 -86.18
N SER A 167 -24.36 -34.77 -86.13
CA SER A 167 -24.22 -36.19 -86.51
C SER A 167 -25.09 -36.55 -87.70
N VAL A 168 -24.69 -37.59 -88.45
CA VAL A 168 -25.54 -38.18 -89.48
C VAL A 168 -26.81 -38.71 -88.81
N GLY A 169 -27.98 -38.36 -89.35
CA GLY A 169 -29.27 -38.65 -88.72
C GLY A 169 -29.81 -37.55 -87.79
N SER A 170 -29.02 -36.53 -87.45
CA SER A 170 -29.52 -35.38 -86.68
C SER A 170 -30.40 -34.46 -87.50
N HIS A 171 -31.37 -33.82 -86.84
CA HIS A 171 -32.20 -32.78 -87.43
C HIS A 171 -31.49 -31.43 -87.33
N VAL A 172 -31.30 -30.78 -88.46
CA VAL A 172 -30.57 -29.51 -88.55
C VAL A 172 -31.29 -28.52 -89.44
N VAL A 173 -31.02 -27.24 -89.23
CA VAL A 173 -31.44 -26.17 -90.15
C VAL A 173 -30.25 -25.76 -90.99
N ILE A 174 -30.40 -25.88 -92.31
CA ILE A 174 -29.38 -25.50 -93.28
C ILE A 174 -29.80 -24.28 -94.08
N GLN A 175 -28.83 -23.46 -94.47
CA GLN A 175 -28.95 -22.48 -95.53
C GLN A 175 -28.54 -23.14 -96.85
N LEU A 176 -29.42 -23.13 -97.86
CA LEU A 176 -29.17 -23.83 -99.13
C LEU A 176 -28.02 -23.21 -99.93
N ASP A 177 -27.22 -24.05 -100.60
CA ASP A 177 -26.10 -23.57 -101.44
C ASP A 177 -26.58 -23.03 -102.79
N LYS A 178 -27.76 -23.46 -103.26
CA LYS A 178 -28.40 -22.95 -104.49
C LYS A 178 -29.08 -21.60 -104.27
N ASP A 179 -29.75 -21.45 -103.13
CA ASP A 179 -30.53 -20.26 -102.74
C ASP A 179 -30.17 -19.84 -101.30
N TYR A 180 -29.16 -19.00 -101.13
CA TYR A 180 -28.69 -18.59 -99.80
C TYR A 180 -29.73 -17.83 -98.95
N SER A 181 -30.79 -17.30 -99.55
CA SER A 181 -31.87 -16.64 -98.80
C SER A 181 -32.85 -17.63 -98.14
N LYS A 182 -32.77 -18.92 -98.50
CA LYS A 182 -33.69 -19.94 -97.99
C LYS A 182 -33.01 -20.84 -96.98
N THR A 183 -33.71 -21.07 -95.88
CA THR A 183 -33.35 -22.07 -94.88
C THR A 183 -34.30 -23.25 -94.94
N VAL A 184 -33.76 -24.46 -94.89
CA VAL A 184 -34.53 -25.70 -94.91
C VAL A 184 -34.11 -26.53 -93.70
N SER A 185 -35.10 -27.09 -93.01
CA SER A 185 -34.89 -28.08 -91.96
C SER A 185 -34.96 -29.49 -92.50
N GLY A 186 -34.05 -30.35 -92.07
CA GLY A 186 -34.13 -31.77 -92.42
C GLY A 186 -33.09 -32.63 -91.72
N VAL A 187 -33.09 -33.91 -92.08
CA VAL A 187 -32.20 -34.91 -91.48
C VAL A 187 -30.92 -35.03 -92.29
N VAL A 188 -29.77 -34.97 -91.61
CA VAL A 188 -28.45 -35.10 -92.25
C VAL A 188 -28.26 -36.51 -92.79
N LYS A 189 -27.89 -36.62 -94.06
CA LYS A 189 -27.45 -37.85 -94.72
C LYS A 189 -25.92 -37.97 -94.72
N ASP A 190 -25.25 -36.95 -95.27
CA ASP A 190 -23.79 -36.91 -95.34
C ASP A 190 -23.27 -35.57 -94.83
N ILE A 191 -22.09 -35.58 -94.20
CA ILE A 191 -21.42 -34.36 -93.77
C ILE A 191 -20.24 -34.12 -94.71
N LEU A 192 -20.26 -32.98 -95.39
CA LEU A 192 -19.34 -32.66 -96.49
C LEU A 192 -18.17 -31.77 -96.04
N THR A 193 -18.11 -31.39 -94.76
CA THR A 193 -16.99 -30.66 -94.17
C THR A 193 -16.31 -31.53 -93.11
N ASN A 194 -15.02 -31.76 -93.28
CA ASN A 194 -14.23 -32.63 -92.40
C ASN A 194 -13.56 -31.89 -91.24
N THR A 195 -13.45 -30.56 -91.31
CA THR A 195 -12.83 -29.74 -90.24
C THR A 195 -13.82 -29.48 -89.10
N GLU A 196 -13.30 -29.40 -87.87
CA GLU A 196 -14.12 -29.14 -86.67
C GLU A 196 -14.84 -27.79 -86.75
N THR A 197 -14.15 -26.80 -87.28
CA THR A 197 -14.66 -25.45 -87.51
C THR A 197 -14.45 -25.05 -88.97
N HIS A 198 -15.35 -24.21 -89.48
CA HIS A 198 -15.24 -23.68 -90.84
C HIS A 198 -15.82 -22.26 -90.86
N THR A 199 -15.13 -21.31 -91.48
CA THR A 199 -15.51 -19.88 -91.51
C THR A 199 -16.94 -19.66 -91.98
N TYR A 200 -17.36 -20.44 -92.97
CA TYR A 200 -18.72 -20.35 -93.52
C TYR A 200 -19.74 -21.26 -92.82
N GLY A 201 -19.31 -22.16 -91.94
CA GLY A 201 -20.14 -23.18 -91.31
C GLY A 201 -20.01 -24.55 -92.00
N ILE A 202 -20.41 -25.59 -91.28
CA ILE A 202 -20.32 -26.99 -91.70
C ILE A 202 -21.31 -27.25 -92.83
N LYS A 203 -20.82 -27.77 -93.95
CA LYS A 203 -21.65 -28.15 -95.11
C LYS A 203 -22.15 -29.58 -94.95
N VAL A 204 -23.44 -29.80 -95.17
CA VAL A 204 -24.09 -31.10 -95.08
C VAL A 204 -25.03 -31.35 -96.25
N ARG A 205 -25.32 -32.62 -96.52
CA ARG A 205 -26.35 -33.09 -97.44
C ARG A 205 -27.49 -33.68 -96.63
N LEU A 206 -28.72 -33.27 -96.90
CA LEU A 206 -29.93 -33.82 -96.29
C LEU A 206 -30.40 -35.10 -97.01
N GLN A 207 -31.28 -35.87 -96.36
CA GLN A 207 -31.86 -37.11 -96.90
C GLN A 207 -32.62 -36.90 -98.22
N ASP A 208 -33.22 -35.73 -98.43
CA ASP A 208 -33.90 -35.31 -99.66
C ASP A 208 -32.93 -34.92 -100.81
N GLY A 209 -31.61 -34.97 -100.56
CA GLY A 209 -30.57 -34.61 -101.52
C GLY A 209 -30.19 -33.13 -101.54
N GLN A 210 -30.85 -32.28 -100.75
CA GLN A 210 -30.50 -30.86 -100.64
C GLN A 210 -29.16 -30.66 -99.92
N ILE A 211 -28.38 -29.66 -100.33
CA ILE A 211 -27.05 -29.37 -99.77
C ILE A 211 -27.01 -27.93 -99.27
N GLY A 212 -26.47 -27.74 -98.06
CA GLY A 212 -26.38 -26.42 -97.46
C GLY A 212 -25.44 -26.37 -96.25
N ARG A 213 -25.33 -25.18 -95.64
CA ARG A 213 -24.50 -24.94 -94.44
C ARG A 213 -25.38 -24.88 -93.20
N VAL A 214 -24.97 -25.57 -92.14
CA VAL A 214 -25.74 -25.66 -90.89
C VAL A 214 -25.71 -24.32 -90.16
N GLN A 215 -26.90 -23.81 -89.82
CA GLN A 215 -27.09 -22.59 -89.04
C GLN A 215 -27.39 -22.91 -87.57
N SER A 216 -28.20 -23.94 -87.32
CA SER A 216 -28.52 -24.42 -85.98
C SER A 216 -28.70 -25.94 -85.98
N VAL A 217 -28.41 -26.53 -84.83
CA VAL A 217 -28.68 -27.93 -84.51
C VAL A 217 -29.93 -27.96 -83.63
N GLY A 218 -30.88 -28.83 -83.95
CA GLY A 218 -32.11 -29.01 -83.19
C GLY A 218 -31.99 -30.05 -82.09
#